data_AF-A0A1J4WS44-F1
#
_entry.id   AF-A0A1J4WS44-F1
#
_cell.length_a   1.000
_cell.length_b   1.000
_cell.length_c   1.000
_cell.angle_alpha   90.00
_cell.angle_beta   90.00
_cell.angle_gamma   90.00
#
_symmetry.space_group_name_H-M   'P 1'
#
loop_
_entity.id
_entity.type
_entity.pdbx_description
1 polymer ?
#
loop_
_entity_poly.entity_id
_entity_poly.type
_entity_poly.pdbx_seq_one_letter_code
_entity_poly.pdbx_strand_id
1 'polypeptide(L)'
;MRNNKKNRNVPFFLLILTLLTASASAAEVSSTFWNTEKTQHFIIYYQAGDMTFIRGLADAAERNYNSIVDELGFRRMDFWVWDNRAKIYIYPDSKEFHKDTEGEDWSKAVVYVRGRTIKSFIGQQGFFDSILPHEMTHIIFREFIGTNIALPLWIDEGVATSQEKSHLEGRLQFARELIRKNKYIDFQKFLRLYKIVDDEPQVFYAQSASIITFLIRRYGKERFLDFSRKLRDGIPWDAALLSVYGFADLSEMEAAWKEFLS
;
A
#
# COMPACT_ATOMS: atom_id res chain seq x y z
N MET A 1 25.51 38.84 14.28
CA MET A 1 24.62 38.21 13.29
C MET A 1 24.61 36.70 13.50
N ARG A 2 23.61 36.17 14.21
CA ARG A 2 23.46 34.74 14.53
C ARG A 2 22.32 34.19 13.68
N ASN A 3 22.64 33.34 12.71
CA ASN A 3 21.69 32.81 11.73
C ASN A 3 21.03 31.56 12.31
N ASN A 4 19.76 31.69 12.70
CA ASN A 4 18.98 30.64 13.35
C ASN A 4 18.22 29.85 12.26
N LYS A 5 18.80 28.76 11.75
CA LYS A 5 18.08 27.82 10.87
C LYS A 5 17.09 27.02 11.72
N LYS A 6 15.82 27.43 11.69
CA LYS A 6 14.70 26.62 12.16
C LYS A 6 14.61 25.36 11.28
N ASN A 7 15.00 24.21 11.83
CA ASN A 7 14.60 22.91 11.30
C ASN A 7 13.08 22.86 11.30
N ARG A 8 12.49 22.85 10.10
CA ARG A 8 11.07 22.56 9.91
C ARG A 8 10.92 21.04 10.01
N ASN A 9 10.57 20.56 11.19
CA ASN A 9 10.07 19.20 11.35
C ASN A 9 8.73 19.12 10.62
N VAL A 10 8.71 18.41 9.49
CA VAL A 10 7.46 18.02 8.83
C VAL A 10 6.90 16.85 9.64
N PRO A 11 5.68 16.94 10.20
CA PRO A 11 5.08 15.80 10.88
C PRO A 11 4.77 14.72 9.83
N PHE A 12 5.35 13.54 9.96
CA PHE A 12 5.12 12.40 9.07
C PHE A 12 4.45 11.29 9.86
N PHE A 13 3.35 10.77 9.32
CA PHE A 13 2.43 9.90 10.03
C PHE A 13 2.72 8.42 9.72
N LEU A 14 2.75 7.61 10.77
CA LEU A 14 2.71 6.15 10.69
C LEU A 14 1.38 5.71 10.07
N LEU A 15 1.45 4.83 9.08
CA LEU A 15 0.41 3.86 8.78
C LEU A 15 0.96 2.54 9.34
N ILE A 16 0.26 1.82 10.20
CA ILE A 16 0.58 0.42 10.51
C ILE A 16 -0.67 -0.37 10.12
N LEU A 17 -0.61 -1.16 9.06
CA LEU A 17 -1.80 -1.89 8.64
C LEU A 17 -1.94 -3.16 9.49
N THR A 18 -3.09 -3.33 10.14
CA THR A 18 -3.46 -4.59 10.79
C THR A 18 -4.22 -5.46 9.78
N LEU A 19 -3.54 -6.45 9.21
CA LEU A 19 -4.17 -7.51 8.41
C LEU A 19 -4.95 -8.47 9.33
N LEU A 20 -6.20 -8.12 9.62
CA LEU A 20 -7.12 -8.99 10.37
C LEU A 20 -7.72 -10.06 9.46
N THR A 21 -7.45 -11.33 9.76
CA THR A 21 -8.10 -12.49 9.14
C THR A 21 -9.43 -12.80 9.83
N ALA A 22 -10.39 -11.86 9.79
CA ALA A 22 -11.72 -12.10 10.32
C ALA A 22 -12.61 -12.76 9.25
N SER A 23 -13.07 -13.98 9.54
CA SER A 23 -14.16 -14.62 8.80
C SER A 23 -15.48 -14.09 9.35
N ALA A 24 -15.87 -12.88 8.95
CA ALA A 24 -17.18 -12.32 9.25
C ALA A 24 -17.96 -12.17 7.94
N SER A 25 -19.05 -12.93 7.83
CA SER A 25 -20.09 -12.68 6.84
C SER A 25 -20.52 -11.23 6.97
N ALA A 26 -20.27 -10.42 5.95
CA ALA A 26 -20.70 -9.03 5.91
C ALA A 26 -22.24 -9.00 5.92
N ALA A 27 -22.82 -8.76 7.10
CA ALA A 27 -24.19 -8.33 7.19
C ALA A 27 -24.32 -7.04 6.36
N GLU A 28 -25.25 -7.04 5.40
CA GLU A 28 -25.58 -5.85 4.63
C GLU A 28 -25.96 -4.73 5.60
N VAL A 29 -25.11 -3.71 5.65
CA VAL A 29 -25.33 -2.51 6.45
C VAL A 29 -26.63 -1.88 5.96
N SER A 30 -27.60 -1.76 6.88
CA SER A 30 -28.91 -1.12 6.68
C SER A 30 -28.80 0.12 5.79
N SER A 31 -29.48 0.08 4.64
CA SER A 31 -29.44 1.08 3.56
C SER A 31 -30.00 2.46 3.93
N THR A 32 -30.24 2.73 5.21
CA THR A 32 -30.86 3.97 5.72
C THR A 32 -29.86 5.00 6.25
N PHE A 33 -28.56 4.67 6.36
CA PHE A 33 -27.54 5.56 6.96
C PHE A 33 -26.42 6.02 6.02
N TRP A 34 -26.32 5.47 4.81
CA TRP A 34 -25.22 5.76 3.89
C TRP A 34 -25.75 6.29 2.56
N ASN A 35 -25.32 7.49 2.19
CA ASN A 35 -25.38 7.95 0.81
C ASN A 35 -24.41 7.14 -0.05
N THR A 36 -24.69 7.06 -1.34
CA THR A 36 -23.92 6.22 -2.27
C THR A 36 -23.54 7.00 -3.52
N GLU A 37 -22.26 6.98 -3.88
CA GLU A 37 -21.74 7.41 -5.17
C GLU A 37 -21.16 6.18 -5.90
N LYS A 38 -21.43 6.04 -7.19
CA LYS A 38 -21.00 4.87 -7.98
C LYS A 38 -20.15 5.31 -9.15
N THR A 39 -19.01 4.66 -9.32
CA THR A 39 -18.15 4.80 -10.49
C THR A 39 -18.07 3.48 -11.25
N GLN A 40 -17.16 3.38 -12.23
CA GLN A 40 -16.95 2.14 -12.98
C GLN A 40 -16.51 1.01 -12.06
N HIS A 41 -15.48 1.27 -11.24
CA HIS A 41 -14.80 0.28 -10.40
C HIS A 41 -15.15 0.33 -8.92
N PHE A 42 -15.87 1.36 -8.46
CA PHE A 42 -16.14 1.58 -7.04
C PHE A 42 -17.60 1.86 -6.71
N ILE A 43 -17.97 1.51 -5.48
CA ILE A 43 -19.15 2.00 -4.77
C ILE A 43 -18.65 2.72 -3.52
N ILE A 44 -18.92 4.01 -3.42
CA ILE A 44 -18.50 4.85 -2.30
C ILE A 44 -19.72 5.08 -1.40
N TYR A 45 -19.62 4.63 -0.15
CA TYR A 45 -20.61 4.85 0.89
C TYR A 45 -20.13 5.98 1.81
N TYR A 46 -20.97 6.99 2.03
CA TYR A 46 -20.67 8.11 2.94
C TYR A 46 -21.91 8.58 3.71
N GLN A 47 -21.78 8.96 4.98
CA GLN A 47 -22.95 9.35 5.80
C GLN A 47 -23.37 10.80 5.55
N ALA A 48 -22.46 11.74 5.81
CA ALA A 48 -22.58 13.16 5.52
C ALA A 48 -21.17 13.68 5.23
N GLY A 49 -21.02 14.55 4.23
CA GLY A 49 -19.69 15.00 3.82
C GLY A 49 -19.72 16.08 2.74
N ASP A 50 -18.59 16.76 2.59
CA ASP A 50 -18.38 17.70 1.50
C ASP A 50 -18.46 16.96 0.15
N MET A 51 -19.46 17.27 -0.67
CA MET A 51 -19.63 16.67 -1.99
C MET A 51 -18.43 16.91 -2.91
N THR A 52 -17.64 17.94 -2.65
CA THR A 52 -16.35 18.19 -3.32
C THR A 52 -15.36 17.08 -3.00
N PHE A 53 -15.26 16.68 -1.74
CA PHE A 53 -14.41 15.57 -1.30
C PHE A 53 -14.89 14.24 -1.92
N ILE A 54 -16.20 13.97 -1.91
CA ILE A 54 -16.76 12.72 -2.45
C ILE A 54 -16.51 12.58 -3.96
N ARG A 55 -16.72 13.66 -4.73
CA ARG A 55 -16.38 13.66 -6.17
C ARG A 55 -14.88 13.52 -6.40
N GLY A 56 -14.07 14.24 -5.61
CA GLY A 56 -12.61 14.10 -5.66
C GLY A 56 -12.14 12.67 -5.36
N LEU A 57 -12.78 11.98 -4.42
CA LEU A 57 -12.55 10.58 -4.10
C LEU A 57 -12.95 9.67 -5.27
N ALA A 58 -14.13 9.86 -5.85
CA ALA A 58 -14.59 9.10 -7.02
C ALA A 58 -13.57 9.19 -8.17
N ASP A 59 -13.14 10.40 -8.51
CA ASP A 59 -12.16 10.61 -9.58
C ASP A 59 -10.77 10.05 -9.21
N ALA A 60 -10.33 10.24 -7.96
CA ALA A 60 -9.04 9.73 -7.50
C ALA A 60 -8.98 8.21 -7.49
N ALA A 61 -10.05 7.54 -7.05
CA ALA A 61 -10.15 6.08 -7.03
C ALA A 61 -10.02 5.51 -8.45
N GLU A 62 -10.72 6.08 -9.44
CA GLU A 62 -10.63 5.63 -10.83
C GLU A 62 -9.23 5.89 -11.43
N ARG A 63 -8.63 7.07 -11.17
CA ARG A 63 -7.26 7.36 -11.62
C ARG A 63 -6.24 6.40 -10.99
N ASN A 64 -6.32 6.19 -9.68
CA ASN A 64 -5.40 5.31 -8.96
C ASN A 64 -5.56 3.86 -9.40
N TYR A 65 -6.78 3.38 -9.63
CA TYR A 65 -7.03 2.04 -10.13
C TYR A 65 -6.28 1.79 -11.44
N ASN A 66 -6.49 2.67 -12.43
CA ASN A 66 -5.84 2.55 -13.73
C ASN A 66 -4.32 2.65 -13.61
N SER A 67 -3.82 3.56 -12.77
CA SER A 67 -2.38 3.74 -12.60
C SER A 67 -1.71 2.54 -11.94
N ILE A 68 -2.28 2.01 -10.84
CA ILE A 68 -1.71 0.86 -10.12
C ILE A 68 -1.67 -0.36 -11.03
N VAL A 69 -2.76 -0.62 -11.76
CA VAL A 69 -2.83 -1.74 -12.70
C VAL A 69 -1.78 -1.60 -13.80
N ASP A 70 -1.60 -0.41 -14.37
CA ASP A 70 -0.57 -0.19 -15.39
C ASP A 70 0.86 -0.28 -14.84
N GLU A 71 1.15 0.35 -13.69
CA GLU A 71 2.48 0.40 -13.09
C GLU A 71 2.97 -0.98 -12.63
N LEU A 72 2.07 -1.80 -12.07
CA LEU A 72 2.38 -3.18 -11.69
C LEU A 72 2.35 -4.16 -12.89
N GLY A 73 1.93 -3.70 -14.07
CA GLY A 73 1.84 -4.51 -15.28
C GLY A 73 0.69 -5.53 -15.28
N PHE A 74 -0.27 -5.40 -14.39
CA PHE A 74 -1.37 -6.35 -14.27
C PHE A 74 -2.38 -6.15 -15.39
N ARG A 75 -2.72 -7.23 -16.10
CA ARG A 75 -3.87 -7.27 -17.00
C ARG A 75 -4.95 -8.08 -16.32
N ARG A 76 -6.02 -7.42 -15.90
CA ARG A 76 -7.07 -8.04 -15.09
C ARG A 76 -8.10 -8.73 -15.98
N MET A 77 -8.49 -9.94 -15.58
CA MET A 77 -9.60 -10.67 -16.18
C MET A 77 -10.88 -10.55 -15.34
N ASP A 78 -10.74 -10.49 -14.00
CA ASP A 78 -11.83 -10.15 -13.08
C ASP A 78 -11.91 -8.64 -12.87
N PHE A 79 -12.79 -8.01 -13.65
CA PHE A 79 -13.01 -6.58 -13.59
C PHE A 79 -13.85 -6.21 -12.37
N TRP A 80 -13.47 -5.11 -11.70
CA TRP A 80 -14.32 -4.47 -10.70
C TRP A 80 -15.45 -3.75 -11.42
N VAL A 81 -16.52 -4.44 -11.79
CA VAL A 81 -17.67 -3.84 -12.48
C VAL A 81 -18.96 -4.43 -11.93
N TRP A 82 -20.09 -3.76 -12.18
CA TRP A 82 -21.41 -4.17 -11.70
C TRP A 82 -21.39 -4.45 -10.18
N ASP A 83 -21.74 -5.66 -9.77
CA ASP A 83 -21.80 -6.08 -8.36
C ASP A 83 -20.42 -6.48 -7.79
N ASN A 84 -19.38 -6.52 -8.64
CA ASN A 84 -18.02 -6.92 -8.28
C ASN A 84 -17.11 -5.73 -7.89
N ARG A 85 -17.65 -4.52 -7.87
CA ARG A 85 -16.91 -3.28 -7.55
C ARG A 85 -16.32 -3.29 -6.14
N ALA A 86 -15.18 -2.62 -5.98
CA ALA A 86 -14.63 -2.35 -4.66
C ALA A 86 -15.52 -1.34 -3.90
N LYS A 87 -15.58 -1.47 -2.57
CA LYS A 87 -16.40 -0.64 -1.71
C LYS A 87 -15.51 0.28 -0.89
N ILE A 88 -15.80 1.58 -0.87
CA ILE A 88 -15.09 2.55 -0.03
C ILE A 88 -16.09 3.16 0.94
N TYR A 89 -15.89 2.98 2.24
CA TYR A 89 -16.69 3.61 3.29
C TYR A 89 -15.94 4.81 3.86
N ILE A 90 -16.58 5.98 3.81
CA ILE A 90 -16.04 7.23 4.32
C ILE A 90 -16.86 7.73 5.51
N TYR A 91 -16.27 7.64 6.70
CA TYR A 91 -16.84 8.14 7.95
C TYR A 91 -16.63 9.67 8.05
N PRO A 92 -17.53 10.38 8.77
CA PRO A 92 -17.45 11.84 8.90
C PRO A 92 -16.17 12.30 9.62
N ASP A 93 -15.65 11.49 10.55
CA ASP A 93 -14.46 11.77 11.33
C ASP A 93 -13.77 10.49 11.81
N SER A 94 -12.60 10.65 12.42
CA SER A 94 -11.83 9.53 12.97
C SER A 94 -12.56 8.82 14.11
N LYS A 95 -13.40 9.50 14.88
CA LYS A 95 -14.08 8.92 16.04
C LYS A 95 -15.09 7.87 15.61
N GLU A 96 -15.95 8.18 14.64
CA GLU A 96 -16.91 7.21 14.11
C GLU A 96 -16.21 6.07 13.35
N PHE A 97 -15.09 6.36 12.66
CA PHE A 97 -14.27 5.33 12.03
C PHE A 97 -13.70 4.32 13.03
N HIS A 98 -13.06 4.76 14.12
CA HIS A 98 -12.47 3.87 15.12
C HIS A 98 -13.54 3.10 15.90
N LYS A 99 -14.70 3.71 16.14
CA LYS A 99 -15.85 3.04 16.75
C LYS A 99 -16.36 1.84 15.93
N ASP A 100 -16.33 1.94 14.60
CA ASP A 100 -16.79 0.86 13.72
C ASP A 100 -15.70 -0.17 13.38
N THR A 101 -14.44 0.25 13.32
CA THR A 101 -13.33 -0.63 12.93
C THR A 101 -12.65 -1.34 14.08
N GLU A 102 -12.88 -0.91 15.33
CA GLU A 102 -12.17 -1.39 16.52
C GLU A 102 -10.63 -1.30 16.36
N GLY A 103 -10.17 -0.42 15.46
CA GLY A 103 -8.75 -0.19 15.18
C GLY A 103 -8.08 0.72 16.21
N GLU A 104 -6.76 0.69 16.23
CA GLU A 104 -5.93 1.60 17.03
C GLU A 104 -6.15 3.07 16.62
N ASP A 105 -6.07 4.00 17.57
CA ASP A 105 -6.37 5.44 17.35
C ASP A 105 -5.52 6.13 16.26
N TRP A 106 -4.35 5.56 15.94
CA TRP A 106 -3.47 6.08 14.89
C TRP A 106 -3.84 5.57 13.49
N SER A 107 -4.76 4.61 13.39
CA SER A 107 -5.19 4.02 12.12
C SER A 107 -5.93 5.05 11.26
N LYS A 108 -5.58 5.06 9.99
CA LYS A 108 -6.09 6.04 9.01
C LYS A 108 -7.02 5.41 8.00
N ALA A 109 -6.83 4.12 7.75
CA ALA A 109 -7.67 3.31 6.92
C ALA A 109 -7.53 1.85 7.33
N VAL A 110 -8.53 1.05 6.98
CA VAL A 110 -8.46 -0.41 7.05
C VAL A 110 -8.92 -0.98 5.71
N VAL A 111 -8.21 -1.99 5.23
CA VAL A 111 -8.54 -2.72 4.02
C VAL A 111 -8.91 -4.17 4.32
N TYR A 112 -10.02 -4.62 3.74
CA TYR A 112 -10.47 -6.01 3.74
C TYR A 112 -10.39 -6.55 2.32
N VAL A 113 -9.26 -7.19 2.01
CA VAL A 113 -8.93 -7.65 0.65
C VAL A 113 -10.02 -8.55 0.05
N ARG A 114 -10.46 -9.59 0.77
CA ARG A 114 -11.46 -10.55 0.26
C ARG A 114 -12.81 -9.90 -0.07
N GLY A 115 -13.17 -8.82 0.62
CA GLY A 115 -14.39 -8.07 0.39
C GLY A 115 -14.19 -6.81 -0.45
N ARG A 116 -12.98 -6.58 -0.98
CA ARG A 116 -12.55 -5.36 -1.68
C ARG A 116 -13.02 -4.08 -0.99
N THR A 117 -12.94 -4.07 0.34
CA THR A 117 -13.53 -3.00 1.13
C THR A 117 -12.44 -2.17 1.76
N ILE A 118 -12.49 -0.85 1.54
CA ILE A 118 -11.65 0.14 2.20
C ILE A 118 -12.55 0.94 3.13
N LYS A 119 -12.14 1.14 4.38
CA LYS A 119 -12.80 2.01 5.35
C LYS A 119 -11.84 3.12 5.74
N SER A 120 -12.31 4.38 5.72
CA SER A 120 -11.49 5.55 6.08
C SER A 120 -12.38 6.75 6.43
N PHE A 121 -11.82 7.90 6.77
CA PHE A 121 -12.59 9.09 7.18
C PHE A 121 -12.14 10.38 6.50
N ILE A 122 -13.00 11.40 6.52
CA ILE A 122 -12.78 12.71 5.88
C ILE A 122 -11.67 13.50 6.60
N GLY A 123 -10.99 14.38 5.86
CA GLY A 123 -10.06 15.37 6.44
C GLY A 123 -8.61 14.89 6.55
N GLN A 124 -8.30 13.73 5.99
CA GLN A 124 -6.95 13.17 6.01
C GLN A 124 -6.07 13.81 4.94
N GLN A 125 -4.97 14.42 5.37
CA GLN A 125 -3.96 14.96 4.47
C GLN A 125 -3.31 13.83 3.66
N GLY A 126 -3.15 14.04 2.35
CA GLY A 126 -2.54 13.04 1.46
C GLY A 126 -3.44 11.85 1.14
N PHE A 127 -4.73 11.89 1.50
CA PHE A 127 -5.63 10.75 1.30
C PHE A 127 -5.67 10.25 -0.14
N PHE A 128 -5.88 11.14 -1.12
CA PHE A 128 -6.02 10.75 -2.52
C PHE A 128 -4.75 10.21 -3.18
N ASP A 129 -3.57 10.63 -2.72
CA ASP A 129 -2.29 10.38 -3.40
C ASP A 129 -1.29 9.55 -2.56
N SER A 130 -1.69 9.10 -1.37
CA SER A 130 -0.90 8.24 -0.49
C SER A 130 -1.78 7.15 0.12
N ILE A 131 -2.75 7.49 0.98
CA ILE A 131 -3.53 6.48 1.73
C ILE A 131 -4.40 5.64 0.78
N LEU A 132 -5.21 6.28 -0.06
CA LEU A 132 -6.10 5.58 -0.99
C LEU A 132 -5.35 4.63 -1.95
N PRO A 133 -4.31 5.06 -2.68
CA PRO A 133 -3.58 4.15 -3.56
C PRO A 133 -2.85 3.05 -2.79
N HIS A 134 -2.38 3.30 -1.56
CA HIS A 134 -1.80 2.27 -0.68
C HIS A 134 -2.81 1.14 -0.42
N GLU A 135 -3.99 1.47 0.12
CA GLU A 135 -5.03 0.47 0.45
C GLU A 135 -5.56 -0.24 -0.81
N MET A 136 -5.75 0.50 -1.89
CA MET A 136 -6.16 -0.09 -3.17
C MET A 136 -5.14 -1.08 -3.72
N THR A 137 -3.85 -0.80 -3.53
CA THR A 137 -2.78 -1.67 -3.99
C THR A 137 -2.77 -3.01 -3.24
N HIS A 138 -3.05 -3.03 -1.94
CA HIS A 138 -3.23 -4.30 -1.22
C HIS A 138 -4.32 -5.16 -1.86
N ILE A 139 -5.47 -4.58 -2.19
CA ILE A 139 -6.55 -5.34 -2.84
C ILE A 139 -6.08 -5.84 -4.22
N ILE A 140 -5.62 -4.93 -5.09
CA ILE A 140 -5.24 -5.26 -6.47
C ILE A 140 -4.14 -6.32 -6.51
N PHE A 141 -3.10 -6.16 -5.68
CA PHE A 141 -1.97 -7.08 -5.62
C PHE A 141 -2.38 -8.44 -5.07
N ARG A 142 -3.07 -8.48 -3.92
CA ARG A 142 -3.47 -9.75 -3.28
C ARG A 142 -4.53 -10.50 -4.08
N GLU A 143 -5.39 -9.82 -4.83
CA GLU A 143 -6.28 -10.48 -5.79
C GLU A 143 -5.52 -11.10 -6.95
N PHE A 144 -4.45 -10.45 -7.43
CA PHE A 144 -3.63 -10.97 -8.51
C PHE A 144 -2.84 -12.21 -8.08
N ILE A 145 -2.19 -12.16 -6.92
CA ILE A 145 -1.34 -13.26 -6.44
C ILE A 145 -2.10 -14.33 -5.65
N GLY A 146 -3.33 -14.06 -5.21
CA GLY A 146 -4.10 -14.93 -4.33
C GLY A 146 -4.05 -14.52 -2.86
N THR A 147 -5.22 -14.48 -2.24
CA THR A 147 -5.43 -13.94 -0.88
C THR A 147 -4.94 -14.83 0.26
N ASN A 148 -4.54 -16.07 -0.04
CA ASN A 148 -4.06 -17.05 0.94
C ASN A 148 -2.54 -17.31 0.85
N ILE A 149 -1.83 -16.60 -0.03
CA ILE A 149 -0.38 -16.74 -0.15
C ILE A 149 0.30 -16.04 1.02
N ALA A 150 1.12 -16.77 1.77
CA ALA A 150 1.97 -16.18 2.80
C ALA A 150 3.11 -15.41 2.14
N LEU A 151 3.20 -14.11 2.44
CA LEU A 151 4.27 -13.24 1.98
C LEU A 151 5.00 -12.63 3.17
N PRO A 152 6.31 -12.37 3.05
CA PRO A 152 7.01 -11.52 4.00
C PRO A 152 6.43 -10.11 3.94
N LEU A 153 6.40 -9.44 5.09
CA LEU A 153 5.70 -8.16 5.25
C LEU A 153 6.23 -7.08 4.29
N TRP A 154 7.53 -7.07 4.02
CA TRP A 154 8.16 -6.08 3.16
C TRP A 154 7.66 -6.11 1.71
N ILE A 155 7.18 -7.27 1.22
CA ILE A 155 6.61 -7.35 -0.12
C ILE A 155 5.25 -6.66 -0.09
N ASP A 156 4.34 -7.11 0.78
CA ASP A 156 2.97 -6.59 0.81
C ASP A 156 2.94 -5.08 1.05
N GLU A 157 3.61 -4.62 2.09
CA GLU A 157 3.74 -3.21 2.42
C GLU A 157 4.59 -2.46 1.38
N GLY A 158 5.61 -3.10 0.82
CA GLY A 158 6.48 -2.46 -0.18
C GLY A 158 5.74 -2.18 -1.48
N VAL A 159 4.89 -3.10 -1.96
CA VAL A 159 4.08 -2.88 -3.17
C VAL A 159 3.11 -1.74 -2.91
N ALA A 160 2.36 -1.77 -1.79
CA ALA A 160 1.43 -0.70 -1.44
C ALA A 160 2.11 0.66 -1.26
N THR A 161 3.20 0.71 -0.50
CA THR A 161 3.97 1.93 -0.26
C THR A 161 4.61 2.48 -1.55
N SER A 162 4.98 1.61 -2.50
CA SER A 162 5.52 2.04 -3.80
C SER A 162 4.52 2.83 -4.64
N GLN A 163 3.22 2.70 -4.35
CA GLN A 163 2.13 3.38 -5.04
C GLN A 163 1.69 4.68 -4.33
N GLU A 164 2.31 5.06 -3.21
CA GLU A 164 2.11 6.34 -2.54
C GLU A 164 2.81 7.50 -3.28
N LYS A 165 2.31 7.87 -4.46
CA LYS A 165 2.98 8.79 -5.41
C LYS A 165 3.52 10.07 -4.78
N SER A 166 2.73 10.69 -3.90
CA SER A 166 3.11 11.96 -3.25
C SER A 166 4.23 11.82 -2.22
N HIS A 167 4.46 10.61 -1.70
CA HIS A 167 5.43 10.32 -0.64
C HIS A 167 6.64 9.51 -1.16
N LEU A 168 6.50 8.83 -2.31
CA LEU A 168 7.49 7.88 -2.83
C LEU A 168 8.88 8.48 -2.94
N GLU A 169 9.05 9.61 -3.63
CA GLU A 169 10.39 10.18 -3.83
C GLU A 169 11.06 10.61 -2.51
N GLY A 170 10.27 11.10 -1.55
CA GLY A 170 10.75 11.38 -0.19
C GLY A 170 11.21 10.12 0.55
N ARG A 171 10.45 9.02 0.42
CA ARG A 171 10.82 7.70 0.97
C ARG A 171 12.08 7.14 0.32
N LEU A 172 12.22 7.27 -1.01
CA LEU A 172 13.44 6.86 -1.72
C LEU A 172 14.63 7.69 -1.24
N GLN A 173 14.49 9.00 -1.14
CA GLN A 173 15.56 9.86 -0.61
C GLN A 173 15.94 9.48 0.82
N PHE A 174 14.97 9.18 1.69
CA PHE A 174 15.24 8.69 3.03
C PHE A 174 15.95 7.34 3.02
N ALA A 175 15.56 6.40 2.14
CA ALA A 175 16.26 5.13 1.96
C ALA A 175 17.73 5.33 1.52
N ARG A 176 18.01 6.25 0.58
CA ARG A 176 19.39 6.60 0.20
C ARG A 176 20.19 7.11 1.40
N GLU A 177 19.59 7.97 2.23
CA GLU A 177 20.24 8.44 3.45
C GLU A 177 20.53 7.34 4.46
N LEU A 178 19.60 6.38 4.63
CA LEU A 178 19.77 5.24 5.52
C LEU A 178 20.93 4.34 5.05
N ILE A 179 21.04 4.07 3.75
CA ILE A 179 22.18 3.35 3.16
C ILE A 179 23.48 4.11 3.44
N ARG A 180 23.54 5.40 3.09
CA ARG A 180 24.74 6.24 3.27
C ARG A 180 25.21 6.32 4.72
N LYS A 181 24.28 6.32 5.67
CA LYS A 181 24.56 6.38 7.12
C LYS A 181 24.71 5.00 7.77
N ASN A 182 24.59 3.91 7.00
CA ASN A 182 24.53 2.53 7.50
C ASN A 182 23.49 2.34 8.63
N LYS A 183 22.30 2.96 8.46
CA LYS A 183 21.17 2.95 9.39
C LYS A 183 19.94 2.21 8.85
N TYR A 184 20.06 1.52 7.71
CA TYR A 184 19.00 0.65 7.19
C TYR A 184 18.87 -0.60 8.06
N ILE A 185 17.72 -1.26 8.01
CA ILE A 185 17.51 -2.53 8.71
C ILE A 185 18.36 -3.58 7.98
N ASP A 186 19.18 -4.33 8.72
CA ASP A 186 19.94 -5.47 8.19
C ASP A 186 19.08 -6.29 7.23
N PHE A 187 19.57 -6.52 6.00
CA PHE A 187 18.74 -7.03 4.91
C PHE A 187 18.21 -8.43 5.21
N GLN A 188 19.04 -9.30 5.77
CA GLN A 188 18.63 -10.64 6.16
C GLN A 188 17.57 -10.62 7.26
N LYS A 189 17.73 -9.78 8.29
CA LYS A 189 16.71 -9.57 9.32
C LYS A 189 15.42 -9.01 8.73
N PHE A 190 15.53 -8.00 7.87
CA PHE A 190 14.43 -7.28 7.24
C PHE A 190 13.51 -8.23 6.45
N LEU A 191 14.08 -9.10 5.63
CA LEU A 191 13.31 -10.05 4.79
C LEU A 191 12.51 -11.08 5.61
N ARG A 192 12.83 -11.27 6.90
CA ARG A 192 12.16 -12.20 7.82
C ARG A 192 11.16 -11.54 8.77
N LEU A 193 10.97 -10.22 8.69
CA LEU A 193 10.01 -9.52 9.56
C LEU A 193 8.57 -9.91 9.18
N TYR A 194 7.82 -10.36 10.19
CA TYR A 194 6.39 -10.67 10.09
C TYR A 194 5.50 -9.63 10.78
N LYS A 195 6.11 -8.71 11.55
CA LYS A 195 5.47 -7.54 12.14
C LYS A 195 6.49 -6.41 12.24
N ILE A 196 6.02 -5.16 12.19
CA ILE A 196 6.87 -4.00 12.41
C ILE A 196 7.18 -3.96 13.92
N VAL A 197 8.43 -4.20 14.28
CA VAL A 197 8.91 -4.28 15.67
C VAL A 197 9.78 -3.11 16.09
N ASP A 198 10.18 -2.27 15.15
CA ASP A 198 11.13 -1.18 15.40
C ASP A 198 10.38 0.09 15.81
N ASP A 199 11.03 0.92 16.63
CA ASP A 199 10.52 2.24 17.04
C ASP A 199 10.46 3.22 15.85
N GLU A 200 10.99 2.80 14.69
CA GLU A 200 11.09 3.57 13.46
C GLU A 200 10.43 2.86 12.24
N PRO A 201 9.10 2.70 12.21
CA PRO A 201 8.37 2.10 11.08
C PRO A 201 8.65 2.80 9.74
N GLN A 202 9.01 4.09 9.76
CA GLN A 202 9.42 4.83 8.56
C GLN A 202 10.62 4.19 7.85
N VAL A 203 11.56 3.58 8.58
CA VAL A 203 12.73 2.89 8.02
C VAL A 203 12.26 1.65 7.27
N PHE A 204 11.36 0.88 7.89
CA PHE A 204 10.77 -0.30 7.27
C PHE A 204 10.03 0.03 5.96
N TYR A 205 9.16 1.05 5.97
CA TYR A 205 8.42 1.45 4.78
C TYR A 205 9.32 2.02 3.67
N ALA A 206 10.29 2.86 4.03
CA ALA A 206 11.23 3.41 3.06
C ALA A 206 12.08 2.31 2.42
N GLN A 207 12.59 1.36 3.21
CA GLN A 207 13.35 0.23 2.71
C GLN A 207 12.48 -0.67 1.81
N SER A 208 11.27 -1.05 2.25
CA SER A 208 10.33 -1.88 1.48
C SER A 208 9.98 -1.25 0.13
N ALA A 209 9.53 0.02 0.14
CA ALA A 209 9.17 0.73 -1.08
C ALA A 209 10.37 0.91 -2.02
N SER A 210 11.57 1.14 -1.48
CA SER A 210 12.77 1.29 -2.28
C SER A 210 13.19 0.01 -2.99
N ILE A 211 13.00 -1.16 -2.36
CA ILE A 211 13.29 -2.46 -2.98
C ILE A 211 12.30 -2.74 -4.10
N ILE A 212 10.99 -2.57 -3.87
CA ILE A 212 9.97 -2.76 -4.92
C ILE A 212 10.19 -1.78 -6.08
N THR A 213 10.50 -0.52 -5.77
CA THR A 213 10.81 0.49 -6.78
C THR A 213 12.06 0.14 -7.58
N PHE A 214 13.11 -0.38 -6.94
CA PHE A 214 14.32 -0.89 -7.60
C PHE A 214 13.96 -2.01 -8.59
N LEU A 215 13.19 -3.00 -8.16
CA LEU A 215 12.79 -4.13 -8.99
C LEU A 215 12.00 -3.67 -10.23
N ILE A 216 11.07 -2.72 -10.06
CA ILE A 216 10.25 -2.21 -11.16
C ILE A 216 11.04 -1.25 -12.06
N ARG A 217 11.75 -0.26 -11.50
CA ARG A 217 12.45 0.78 -12.29
C ARG A 217 13.68 0.25 -13.01
N ARG A 218 14.45 -0.68 -12.42
CA ARG A 218 15.68 -1.21 -13.03
C ARG A 218 15.41 -2.33 -14.04
N TYR A 219 14.43 -3.20 -13.76
CA TYR A 219 14.19 -4.41 -14.56
C TYR A 219 12.86 -4.38 -15.35
N GLY A 220 12.02 -3.38 -15.12
CA GLY A 220 10.76 -3.17 -15.82
C GLY A 220 9.57 -3.90 -15.18
N LYS A 221 8.38 -3.36 -15.41
CA LYS A 221 7.11 -3.89 -14.90
C LYS A 221 6.78 -5.31 -15.39
N GLU A 222 7.24 -5.70 -16.57
CA GLU A 222 7.02 -7.07 -17.09
C GLU A 222 7.72 -8.12 -16.21
N ARG A 223 8.92 -7.84 -15.69
CA ARG A 223 9.59 -8.72 -14.71
C ARG A 223 8.82 -8.77 -13.40
N PHE A 224 8.27 -7.64 -12.96
CA PHE A 224 7.44 -7.61 -11.75
C PHE A 224 6.13 -8.41 -11.91
N LEU A 225 5.52 -8.35 -13.10
CA LEU A 225 4.39 -9.19 -13.46
C LEU A 225 4.76 -10.69 -13.42
N ASP A 226 5.90 -11.08 -13.99
CA ASP A 226 6.36 -12.47 -13.96
C ASP A 226 6.69 -12.96 -12.54
N PHE A 227 7.28 -12.09 -11.71
CA PHE A 227 7.45 -12.35 -10.29
C PHE A 227 6.11 -12.59 -9.60
N SER A 228 5.13 -11.71 -9.83
CA SER A 228 3.78 -11.83 -9.26
C SER A 228 3.06 -13.10 -9.75
N ARG A 229 3.25 -13.52 -11.00
CA ARG A 229 2.73 -14.80 -11.52
C ARG A 229 3.34 -16.00 -10.80
N LYS A 230 4.65 -16.00 -10.56
CA LYS A 230 5.29 -17.08 -9.79
C LYS A 230 4.77 -17.16 -8.36
N LEU A 231 4.55 -16.02 -7.70
CA LEU A 231 3.92 -15.98 -6.38
C LEU A 231 2.53 -16.61 -6.41
N ARG A 232 1.72 -16.22 -7.41
CA ARG A 232 0.37 -16.79 -7.65
C ARG A 232 0.39 -18.29 -7.85
N ASP A 233 1.39 -18.78 -8.56
CA ASP A 233 1.55 -20.20 -8.87
C ASP A 233 2.17 -20.99 -7.69
N GLY A 234 2.33 -20.35 -6.52
CA GLY A 234 2.75 -20.98 -5.27
C GLY A 234 4.26 -21.13 -5.10
N ILE A 235 5.06 -20.49 -5.95
CA ILE A 235 6.53 -20.49 -5.80
C ILE A 235 6.91 -19.61 -4.60
N PRO A 236 7.77 -20.07 -3.68
CA PRO A 236 8.29 -19.26 -2.58
C PRO A 236 8.88 -17.93 -3.08
N TRP A 237 8.63 -16.85 -2.35
CA TRP A 237 8.91 -15.50 -2.81
C TRP A 237 10.39 -15.27 -3.15
N ASP A 238 11.31 -15.88 -2.40
CA ASP A 238 12.75 -15.78 -2.60
C ASP A 238 13.16 -16.51 -3.87
N ALA A 239 12.74 -17.76 -4.04
CA ALA A 239 12.97 -18.54 -5.26
C ALA A 239 12.37 -17.86 -6.51
N ALA A 240 11.15 -17.30 -6.39
CA ALA A 240 10.50 -16.55 -7.45
C ALA A 240 11.29 -15.29 -7.82
N LEU A 241 11.75 -14.52 -6.83
CA LEU A 241 12.51 -13.30 -7.04
C LEU A 241 13.86 -13.61 -7.69
N LEU A 242 14.66 -14.50 -7.09
CA LEU A 242 15.99 -14.86 -7.62
C LEU A 242 15.90 -15.36 -9.06
N SER A 243 14.93 -16.23 -9.36
CA SER A 243 14.76 -16.77 -10.71
C SER A 243 14.30 -15.74 -11.75
N VAL A 244 13.43 -14.79 -11.37
CA VAL A 244 12.90 -13.78 -12.32
C VAL A 244 13.91 -12.67 -12.59
N TYR A 245 14.63 -12.23 -11.56
CA TYR A 245 15.58 -11.12 -11.66
C TYR A 245 17.01 -11.58 -11.95
N GLY A 246 17.28 -12.88 -11.91
CA GLY A 246 18.56 -13.48 -12.31
C GLY A 246 19.67 -13.30 -11.26
N PHE A 247 19.31 -13.15 -9.99
CA PHE A 247 20.28 -13.11 -8.90
C PHE A 247 20.65 -14.52 -8.46
N ALA A 248 21.95 -14.75 -8.18
CA ALA A 248 22.45 -15.99 -7.62
C ALA A 248 21.95 -16.21 -6.19
N ASP A 249 21.87 -15.14 -5.40
CA ASP A 249 21.38 -15.15 -4.02
C ASP A 249 20.86 -13.76 -3.58
N LEU A 250 20.36 -13.69 -2.34
CA LEU A 250 19.83 -12.46 -1.75
C LEU A 250 20.91 -11.42 -1.45
N SER A 251 22.19 -11.80 -1.34
CA SER A 251 23.29 -10.86 -1.14
C SER A 251 23.64 -10.12 -2.44
N GLU A 252 23.56 -10.81 -3.59
CA GLU A 252 23.67 -10.15 -4.90
C GLU A 252 22.51 -9.16 -5.11
N MET A 253 21.28 -9.54 -4.76
CA MET A 253 20.12 -8.64 -4.78
C MET A 253 20.35 -7.41 -3.88
N GLU A 254 20.85 -7.60 -2.66
CA GLU A 254 21.14 -6.52 -1.73
C GLU A 254 22.16 -5.53 -2.31
N ALA A 255 23.24 -6.04 -2.90
CA ALA A 255 24.28 -5.23 -3.52
C ALA A 255 23.71 -4.40 -4.70
N ALA A 256 22.93 -5.03 -5.58
CA ALA A 256 22.30 -4.34 -6.72
C ALA A 256 21.27 -3.28 -6.28
N TRP A 257 20.52 -3.56 -5.22
CA TRP A 257 19.59 -2.59 -4.62
C TRP A 257 20.34 -1.39 -4.01
N LYS A 258 21.43 -1.63 -3.28
CA LYS A 258 22.27 -0.55 -2.73
C LYS A 258 22.89 0.31 -3.82
N GLU A 259 23.37 -0.32 -4.90
CA GLU A 259 23.89 0.38 -6.09
C GLU A 259 22.83 1.30 -6.69
N PHE A 260 21.58 0.83 -6.82
CA PHE A 260 20.47 1.64 -7.32
C PHE A 260 20.14 2.86 -6.45
N LEU A 261 20.40 2.78 -5.13
CA LEU A 261 20.19 3.86 -4.18
C LEU A 261 21.43 4.75 -3.94
N SER A 262 22.57 4.42 -4.54
CA SER A 262 23.82 5.17 -4.36
C SER A 262 23.86 6.45 -5.19
#